data_AF-K6Y9P8-F1
#
_entry.id   AF-K6Y9P8-F1
#
_cell.length_a   1.000
_cell.length_b   1.000
_cell.length_c   1.000
_cell.angle_alpha   90.00
_cell.angle_beta   90.00
_cell.angle_gamma   90.00
#
_symmetry.space_group_name_H-M   'P 1'
#
loop_
_entity.id
_entity.type
_entity.pdbx_description
1 polymer ?
#
loop_
_entity_poly.entity_id
_entity_poly.type
_entity_poly.pdbx_seq_one_letter_code
_entity_poly.pdbx_strand_id
1 'polypeptide(L)'
;MKVIVAIGNSELWEQFALSQADNVQSLNQLSGEGGKGSQVCVVEALEDAQQLVRTGIQLSNFSVVIFYQQAEHYIASNIQRGLTLEEASALWIKKTKSVLQFYKQNRRSVKLVNFELCIAFQTDALSILKKFEIPLQFTIDIDLKKDFEHLLSCQFVRQEKDLLDLNARLAASSIPITESTEVDMDCESLLSAKSKRASEEKATNEIVEKLSLQLKGTEESLSALKRDRERVNLVSTEFHNELSLQKDCFAQQKKHFEHELELNELQMLCLQEEYEEVRDQLVKEMRNKVSVENSTQHKISKLNSQLIEANHEIELYLLHIAQVQEELESLELKNMDLVNMSLELQQTLENTDLSFKRTQLDLEKLNRELTNHQKCNSTLEDQLAKLRIEKSQLLRRKELELTKLNITNEKLLIENSSIKHKLVQVDAELDQIRTSVFWKTAEPVRKLVKAVGNIDKKKAKLQRDIGLLLTSEYFDAQWYLETYPDVAASDINPAEHYLKFGANEGRFPSPQFDGNWYLKRYPDVAEQSINPLIHYIKFGLSEGRSASPKMLTMQNDRSKG
;
A
#
# COMPACT_ATOMS: atom_id res chain seq x y z
N MET A 1 -15.24 3.18 66.15
CA MET A 1 -14.88 2.08 67.06
C MET A 1 -13.65 2.51 67.87
N LYS A 2 -13.60 2.23 69.18
CA LYS A 2 -12.59 2.83 70.06
C LYS A 2 -11.78 1.77 70.79
N VAL A 3 -10.52 1.61 70.40
CA VAL A 3 -9.62 0.65 71.05
C VAL A 3 -9.02 1.32 72.28
N ILE A 4 -9.06 0.62 73.42
CA ILE A 4 -8.48 1.11 74.66
C ILE A 4 -7.24 0.27 74.95
N VAL A 5 -6.08 0.89 74.79
CA VAL A 5 -4.78 0.28 75.04
C VAL A 5 -4.30 0.74 76.41
N ALA A 6 -3.76 -0.17 77.21
CA ALA A 6 -3.02 0.22 78.39
C ALA A 6 -1.57 -0.15 78.24
N ILE A 7 -0.72 0.75 78.70
CA ILE A 7 0.72 0.57 78.57
C ILE A 7 1.25 0.33 79.98
N GLY A 8 1.15 -0.91 80.43
CA GLY A 8 1.79 -1.39 81.66
C GLY A 8 0.96 -2.40 82.46
N ASN A 9 1.59 -3.52 82.84
CA ASN A 9 1.07 -4.53 83.79
C ASN A 9 1.07 -3.98 85.22
N SER A 10 0.28 -2.93 85.45
CA SER A 10 -0.09 -2.52 86.81
C SER A 10 -1.24 -3.41 87.27
N GLU A 11 -1.15 -3.93 88.50
CA GLU A 11 -2.25 -4.69 89.13
C GLU A 11 -3.56 -3.88 89.13
N LEU A 12 -3.45 -2.55 89.20
CA LEU A 12 -4.58 -1.63 89.11
C LEU A 12 -5.24 -1.63 87.73
N TRP A 13 -4.45 -1.83 86.65
CA TRP A 13 -5.00 -1.96 85.31
C TRP A 13 -5.73 -3.30 85.12
N GLU A 14 -5.19 -4.39 85.65
CA GLU A 14 -5.86 -5.70 85.60
C GLU A 14 -7.21 -5.66 86.34
N GLN A 15 -7.24 -5.05 87.52
CA GLN A 15 -8.47 -4.83 88.28
C GLN A 15 -9.46 -3.91 87.53
N PHE A 16 -8.97 -2.84 86.91
CA PHE A 16 -9.80 -1.97 86.07
C PHE A 16 -10.35 -2.70 84.84
N ALA A 17 -9.53 -3.45 84.12
CA ALA A 17 -9.95 -4.22 82.95
C ALA A 17 -11.01 -5.27 83.31
N LEU A 18 -10.84 -5.96 84.45
CA LEU A 18 -11.85 -6.87 85.00
C LEU A 18 -13.16 -6.15 85.35
N SER A 19 -13.10 -4.91 85.85
CA SER A 19 -14.31 -4.11 86.11
C SER A 19 -15.10 -3.75 84.84
N GLN A 20 -14.44 -3.77 83.68
CA GLN A 20 -15.04 -3.46 82.37
C GLN A 20 -15.44 -4.72 81.59
N ALA A 21 -15.37 -5.91 82.20
CA ALA A 21 -15.37 -7.21 81.52
C ALA A 21 -16.54 -7.45 80.55
N ASP A 22 -17.75 -6.92 80.81
CA ASP A 22 -18.91 -7.07 79.91
C ASP A 22 -18.74 -6.37 78.54
N ASN A 23 -17.77 -5.45 78.41
CA ASN A 23 -17.52 -4.67 77.19
C ASN A 23 -16.18 -4.99 76.50
N VAL A 24 -15.38 -5.94 77.02
CA VAL A 24 -14.03 -6.24 76.51
C VAL A 24 -14.07 -7.41 75.52
N GLN A 25 -13.71 -7.17 74.25
CA GLN A 25 -13.55 -8.22 73.23
C GLN A 25 -12.09 -8.35 72.77
N SER A 26 -11.65 -9.59 72.53
CA SER A 26 -10.28 -9.91 72.08
C SER A 26 -10.03 -9.49 70.63
N LEU A 27 -8.82 -8.99 70.34
CA LEU A 27 -8.43 -8.40 69.04
C LEU A 27 -8.74 -9.33 67.84
N ASN A 28 -8.62 -10.64 68.03
CA ASN A 28 -8.79 -11.65 66.99
C ASN A 28 -10.25 -11.86 66.55
N GLN A 29 -11.22 -11.35 67.32
CA GLN A 29 -12.66 -11.45 67.00
C GLN A 29 -13.18 -10.25 66.19
N LEU A 30 -12.33 -9.24 65.92
CA LEU A 30 -12.71 -7.98 65.27
C LEU A 30 -12.71 -8.04 63.74
N SER A 31 -12.98 -9.22 63.16
CA SER A 31 -13.11 -9.40 61.71
C SER A 31 -14.56 -9.72 61.34
N GLY A 32 -15.27 -8.70 60.82
CA GLY A 32 -16.52 -8.90 60.11
C GLY A 32 -17.73 -8.17 60.71
N GLU A 33 -18.22 -7.20 59.94
CA GLU A 33 -19.60 -6.69 59.93
C GLU A 33 -20.14 -5.95 61.17
N GLY A 34 -20.30 -4.63 61.00
CA GLY A 34 -21.62 -4.04 61.22
C GLY A 34 -22.13 -3.84 62.66
N GLY A 35 -21.26 -3.63 63.65
CA GLY A 35 -21.68 -3.16 64.98
C GLY A 35 -21.61 -1.64 65.10
N LYS A 36 -22.73 -0.92 64.96
CA LYS A 36 -22.85 0.46 65.48
C LYS A 36 -22.89 0.40 67.00
N GLY A 37 -21.72 0.23 67.62
CA GLY A 37 -21.56 0.13 69.06
C GLY A 37 -20.13 0.48 69.43
N SER A 38 -19.98 1.21 70.52
CA SER A 38 -18.69 1.56 71.10
C SER A 38 -18.03 0.30 71.70
N GLN A 39 -17.24 -0.43 70.91
CA GLN A 39 -16.56 -1.66 71.35
C GLN A 39 -15.20 -1.34 71.98
N VAL A 40 -14.94 -1.86 73.17
CA VAL A 40 -13.66 -1.74 73.90
C VAL A 40 -12.82 -2.98 73.61
N CYS A 41 -11.62 -2.77 73.09
CA CYS A 41 -10.64 -3.84 72.85
C CYS A 41 -9.37 -3.51 73.63
N VAL A 42 -8.96 -4.44 74.50
CA VAL A 42 -7.78 -4.28 75.38
C VAL A 42 -6.57 -4.87 74.68
N VAL A 43 -5.49 -4.11 74.67
CA VAL A 43 -4.23 -4.49 74.04
C VAL A 43 -3.11 -4.33 75.05
N GLU A 44 -2.34 -5.39 75.27
CA GLU A 44 -1.31 -5.46 76.31
C GLU A 44 0.04 -4.88 75.87
N ALA A 45 0.31 -4.82 74.56
CA ALA A 45 1.56 -4.32 74.00
C ALA A 45 1.39 -3.15 73.02
N LEU A 46 2.36 -2.23 73.02
CA LEU A 46 2.40 -1.09 72.09
C LEU A 46 2.56 -1.53 70.62
N GLU A 47 3.16 -2.70 70.38
CA GLU A 47 3.40 -3.27 69.04
C GLU A 47 2.07 -3.65 68.36
N ASP A 48 1.16 -4.26 69.10
CA ASP A 48 -0.19 -4.60 68.65
C ASP A 48 -1.01 -3.32 68.36
N ALA A 49 -0.83 -2.27 69.16
CA ALA A 49 -1.42 -0.96 68.90
C ALA A 49 -0.88 -0.32 67.61
N GLN A 50 0.41 -0.50 67.29
CA GLN A 50 0.98 -0.06 66.02
C GLN A 50 0.41 -0.86 64.84
N GLN A 51 0.21 -2.16 65.02
CA GLN A 51 -0.41 -3.01 64.00
C GLN A 51 -1.82 -2.53 63.68
N LEU A 52 -2.65 -2.25 64.68
CA LEU A 52 -4.01 -1.72 64.49
C LEU A 52 -4.05 -0.41 63.69
N VAL A 53 -3.12 0.50 63.95
CA VAL A 53 -3.03 1.77 63.21
C VAL A 53 -2.53 1.54 61.77
N ARG A 54 -1.59 0.60 61.55
CA ARG A 54 -1.04 0.27 60.23
C ARG A 54 -2.01 -0.51 59.34
N THR A 55 -2.81 -1.40 59.91
CA THR A 55 -3.74 -2.26 59.16
C THR A 55 -4.92 -1.52 58.58
N GLY A 56 -5.15 -0.25 58.98
CA GLY A 56 -5.98 0.69 58.22
C GLY A 56 -7.26 0.09 57.66
N ILE A 57 -7.99 -0.68 58.46
CA ILE A 57 -9.25 -1.29 58.04
C ILE A 57 -10.22 -0.12 57.89
N GLN A 58 -10.33 0.34 56.64
CA GLN A 58 -11.31 1.26 56.07
C GLN A 58 -12.30 1.81 57.11
N LEU A 59 -12.11 3.04 57.60
CA LEU A 59 -13.13 3.97 58.13
C LEU A 59 -12.47 5.11 58.91
N SER A 60 -12.91 6.33 58.67
CA SER A 60 -12.52 7.59 59.32
C SER A 60 -12.90 7.71 60.81
N ASN A 61 -13.21 6.59 61.50
CA ASN A 61 -13.94 6.58 62.78
C ASN A 61 -13.26 5.76 63.89
N PHE A 62 -11.93 5.62 63.88
CA PHE A 62 -11.17 4.96 64.95
C PHE A 62 -10.43 5.95 65.84
N SER A 63 -10.62 5.84 67.16
CA SER A 63 -9.80 6.54 68.15
C SER A 63 -9.17 5.54 69.11
N VAL A 64 -7.85 5.51 69.18
CA VAL A 64 -7.09 4.70 70.13
C VAL A 64 -6.87 5.52 71.39
N VAL A 65 -7.32 5.02 72.53
CA VAL A 65 -7.07 5.66 73.83
C VAL A 65 -5.97 4.88 74.53
N ILE A 66 -4.89 5.55 74.90
CA ILE A 66 -3.78 4.96 75.62
C ILE A 66 -3.84 5.44 77.07
N PHE A 67 -4.08 4.51 77.99
CA PHE A 67 -3.89 4.73 79.42
C PHE A 67 -2.43 4.50 79.78
N TYR A 68 -1.85 5.51 80.43
CA TYR A 68 -0.48 5.44 80.92
C TYR A 68 -0.47 5.67 82.43
N GLN A 69 0.62 5.22 83.05
CA GLN A 69 0.91 5.40 84.46
C GLN A 69 2.08 6.40 84.65
N GLN A 70 1.96 7.28 85.64
CA GLN A 70 3.04 8.20 86.04
C GLN A 70 4.28 7.46 86.56
N ALA A 71 5.46 8.06 86.43
CA ALA A 71 6.74 7.44 86.81
C ALA A 71 6.79 6.95 88.26
N GLU A 72 6.25 7.73 89.19
CA GLU A 72 6.26 7.49 90.64
C GLU A 72 5.57 6.16 90.97
N HIS A 73 4.39 5.94 90.40
CA HIS A 73 3.58 4.75 90.64
C HIS A 73 4.15 3.52 89.92
N TYR A 74 4.67 3.71 88.70
CA TYR A 74 5.32 2.64 87.97
C TYR A 74 6.56 2.13 88.70
N ILE A 75 7.41 3.05 89.19
CA ILE A 75 8.63 2.69 89.91
C ILE A 75 8.27 2.02 91.24
N ALA A 76 7.31 2.55 92.00
CA ALA A 76 6.87 1.95 93.27
C ALA A 76 6.37 0.50 93.11
N SER A 77 5.53 0.23 92.11
CA SER A 77 5.02 -1.11 91.85
C SER A 77 6.13 -2.09 91.45
N ASN A 78 7.14 -1.64 90.70
CA ASN A 78 8.27 -2.49 90.31
C ASN A 78 9.24 -2.73 91.47
N ILE A 79 9.41 -1.76 92.38
CA ILE A 79 10.19 -1.95 93.62
C ILE A 79 9.54 -3.00 94.51
N GLN A 80 8.20 -2.99 94.66
CA GLN A 80 7.48 -4.03 95.40
C GLN A 80 7.66 -5.42 94.78
N ARG A 81 7.89 -5.49 93.46
CA ARG A 81 8.21 -6.72 92.72
C ARG A 81 9.70 -7.10 92.77
N GLY A 82 10.52 -6.35 93.52
CA GLY A 82 11.93 -6.65 93.77
C GLY A 82 12.94 -6.02 92.80
N LEU A 83 12.52 -5.09 91.93
CA LEU A 83 13.44 -4.34 91.06
C LEU A 83 14.12 -3.20 91.81
N THR A 84 15.33 -2.84 91.39
CA THR A 84 16.02 -1.65 91.91
C THR A 84 15.43 -0.35 91.32
N LEU A 85 15.63 0.78 92.01
CA LEU A 85 15.18 2.12 91.56
C LEU A 85 15.70 2.49 90.16
N GLU A 86 16.97 2.17 89.89
CA GLU A 86 17.64 2.47 88.62
C GLU A 86 17.10 1.60 87.47
N GLU A 87 16.90 0.30 87.72
CA GLU A 87 16.32 -0.61 86.72
C GLU A 87 14.87 -0.25 86.39
N ALA A 88 14.06 0.03 87.42
CA ALA A 88 12.66 0.41 87.26
C ALA A 88 12.50 1.72 86.47
N SER A 89 13.34 2.73 86.76
CA SER A 89 13.33 4.00 86.06
C SER A 89 13.81 3.89 84.61
N ALA A 90 14.87 3.13 84.32
CA ALA A 90 15.34 2.88 82.96
C ALA A 90 14.27 2.21 82.08
N LEU A 91 13.56 1.22 82.65
CA LEU A 91 12.44 0.55 81.97
C LEU A 91 11.29 1.52 81.65
N TRP A 92 10.93 2.38 82.62
CA TRP A 92 9.89 3.38 82.42
C TRP A 92 10.28 4.39 81.33
N ILE A 93 11.52 4.91 81.35
CA ILE A 93 12.02 5.85 80.32
C ILE A 93 11.92 5.26 78.92
N LYS A 94 12.37 4.00 78.75
CA LYS A 94 12.34 3.30 77.45
C LYS A 94 10.91 3.16 76.93
N LYS A 95 9.97 2.76 77.79
CA LYS A 95 8.55 2.63 77.44
C LYS A 95 7.94 3.98 77.09
N THR A 96 8.06 4.97 77.96
CA THR A 96 7.50 6.32 77.79
C THR A 96 7.99 7.00 76.52
N LYS A 97 9.28 6.89 76.16
CA LYS A 97 9.79 7.42 74.89
C LYS A 97 9.11 6.78 73.67
N SER A 98 8.87 5.47 73.72
CA SER A 98 8.19 4.73 72.66
C SER A 98 6.72 5.17 72.51
N VAL A 99 6.02 5.39 73.63
CA VAL A 99 4.64 5.91 73.63
C VAL A 99 4.56 7.31 73.06
N LEU A 100 5.45 8.22 73.49
CA LEU A 100 5.47 9.60 72.99
C LEU A 100 5.81 9.67 71.51
N GLN A 101 6.72 8.82 71.02
CA GLN A 101 7.03 8.72 69.59
C GLN A 101 5.81 8.23 68.80
N PHE A 102 5.11 7.20 69.28
CA PHE A 102 3.90 6.68 68.66
C PHE A 102 2.77 7.73 68.64
N TYR A 103 2.55 8.43 69.75
CA TYR A 103 1.59 9.53 69.83
C TYR A 103 1.94 10.66 68.86
N LYS A 104 3.22 11.05 68.76
CA LYS A 104 3.66 12.11 67.84
C LYS A 104 3.34 11.78 66.38
N GLN A 105 3.47 10.51 65.99
CA GLN A 105 3.15 10.04 64.64
C GLN A 105 1.64 9.99 64.37
N ASN A 106 0.80 9.82 65.41
CA ASN A 106 -0.62 9.50 65.28
C ASN A 106 -1.55 10.45 66.07
N ARG A 107 -1.19 11.72 66.24
CA ARG A 107 -1.90 12.69 67.12
C ARG A 107 -3.40 12.87 66.86
N ARG A 108 -3.87 12.60 65.64
CA ARG A 108 -5.29 12.74 65.28
C ARG A 108 -6.13 11.55 65.71
N SER A 109 -5.55 10.35 65.75
CA SER A 109 -6.23 9.09 66.06
C SER A 109 -5.93 8.57 67.46
N VAL A 110 -4.84 8.99 68.10
CA VAL A 110 -4.44 8.54 69.44
C VAL A 110 -4.73 9.62 70.48
N LYS A 111 -5.31 9.23 71.62
CA LYS A 111 -5.52 10.06 72.81
C LYS A 111 -4.80 9.45 74.00
N LEU A 112 -4.05 10.26 74.75
CA LEU A 112 -3.36 9.83 75.98
C LEU A 112 -4.18 10.22 77.20
N VAL A 113 -4.31 9.31 78.17
CA VAL A 113 -5.07 9.53 79.40
C VAL A 113 -4.26 9.04 80.59
N ASN A 114 -4.14 9.89 81.61
CA ASN A 114 -3.50 9.54 82.87
C ASN A 114 -4.42 8.62 83.68
N PHE A 115 -3.96 7.40 83.94
CA PHE A 115 -4.77 6.40 84.63
C PHE A 115 -5.00 6.73 86.10
N GLU A 116 -3.99 7.23 86.81
CA GLU A 116 -4.13 7.57 88.24
C GLU A 116 -5.11 8.71 88.47
N LEU A 117 -5.11 9.73 87.60
CA LEU A 117 -6.08 10.83 87.67
C LEU A 117 -7.50 10.36 87.35
N CYS A 118 -7.67 9.35 86.48
CA CYS A 118 -8.97 8.74 86.25
C CYS A 118 -9.52 8.05 87.50
N ILE A 119 -8.67 7.38 88.28
CA ILE A 119 -9.07 6.69 89.50
C ILE A 119 -9.31 7.69 90.64
N ALA A 120 -8.45 8.69 90.80
CA ALA A 120 -8.56 9.66 91.90
C ALA A 120 -9.76 10.60 91.73
N PHE A 121 -10.10 10.99 90.51
CA PHE A 121 -11.18 11.94 90.20
C PHE A 121 -12.24 11.30 89.29
N GLN A 122 -12.86 10.21 89.75
CA GLN A 122 -13.73 9.35 88.92
C GLN A 122 -14.90 10.11 88.30
N THR A 123 -15.56 10.98 89.07
CA THR A 123 -16.71 11.76 88.60
C THR A 123 -16.32 12.71 87.46
N ASP A 124 -15.19 13.40 87.61
CA ASP A 124 -14.70 14.36 86.62
C ASP A 124 -14.14 13.64 85.38
N ALA A 125 -13.39 12.57 85.59
CA ALA A 125 -12.87 11.70 84.55
C ALA A 125 -13.97 11.12 83.68
N LEU A 126 -15.03 10.53 84.26
CA LEU A 126 -16.15 9.97 83.50
C LEU A 126 -16.87 11.05 82.68
N SER A 127 -17.01 12.27 83.21
CA SER A 127 -17.64 13.37 82.50
C SER A 127 -16.84 13.83 81.27
N ILE A 128 -15.51 13.92 81.40
CA ILE A 128 -14.60 14.36 80.34
C ILE A 128 -14.44 13.27 79.29
N LEU A 129 -14.24 12.02 79.72
CA LEU A 129 -14.14 10.87 78.83
C LEU A 129 -15.42 10.71 77.99
N LYS A 130 -16.61 10.96 78.56
CA LYS A 130 -17.88 10.98 77.82
C LYS A 130 -17.94 12.08 76.75
N LYS A 131 -17.36 13.28 76.99
CA LYS A 131 -17.25 14.35 75.96
C LYS A 131 -16.35 13.95 74.81
N PHE A 132 -15.31 13.17 75.08
CA PHE A 132 -14.47 12.57 74.04
C PHE A 132 -15.06 11.29 73.46
N GLU A 133 -16.35 11.03 73.74
CA GLU A 133 -17.12 9.86 73.30
C GLU A 133 -16.47 8.52 73.71
N ILE A 134 -15.71 8.48 74.81
CA ILE A 134 -15.05 7.27 75.32
C ILE A 134 -16.04 6.55 76.25
N PRO A 135 -16.47 5.32 75.93
CA PRO A 135 -17.61 4.63 76.56
C PRO A 135 -17.22 3.89 77.86
N LEU A 136 -16.61 4.58 78.82
CA LEU A 136 -16.19 3.94 80.08
C LEU A 136 -17.22 4.13 81.19
N GLN A 137 -17.46 3.09 81.99
CA GLN A 137 -18.29 3.13 83.19
C GLN A 137 -17.59 2.38 84.31
N PHE A 138 -17.11 3.05 85.35
CA PHE A 138 -16.46 2.40 86.47
C PHE A 138 -16.72 3.11 87.80
N THR A 139 -16.88 2.32 88.86
CA THR A 139 -16.85 2.74 90.27
C THR A 139 -15.81 1.87 90.94
N ILE A 140 -14.61 2.40 91.12
CA ILE A 140 -13.47 1.60 91.57
C ILE A 140 -12.94 2.20 92.85
N ASP A 141 -13.22 1.59 94.00
CA ASP A 141 -12.58 1.96 95.26
C ASP A 141 -11.18 1.32 95.31
N ILE A 142 -10.24 1.86 94.53
CA ILE A 142 -8.83 1.55 94.71
C ILE A 142 -8.31 2.54 95.76
N ASP A 143 -8.04 2.01 96.94
CA ASP A 143 -7.22 2.69 97.94
C ASP A 143 -5.80 2.80 97.36
N LEU A 144 -5.44 3.99 96.87
CA LEU A 144 -4.09 4.32 96.39
C LEU A 144 -3.16 4.26 97.61
N LYS A 145 -2.73 3.04 97.98
CA LYS A 145 -1.88 2.80 99.15
C LYS A 145 -0.65 3.69 99.08
N LYS A 146 -0.56 4.63 100.03
CA LYS A 146 0.61 5.50 100.23
C LYS A 146 1.66 4.74 101.03
N ASP A 147 2.19 3.69 100.43
CA ASP A 147 3.23 2.83 101.01
C ASP A 147 4.62 3.50 100.95
N PHE A 148 5.57 3.00 101.73
CA PHE A 148 6.92 3.55 101.82
C PHE A 148 7.64 3.59 100.46
N GLU A 149 7.44 2.56 99.63
CA GLU A 149 7.99 2.46 98.28
C GLU A 149 7.46 3.57 97.35
N HIS A 150 6.22 4.02 97.55
CA HIS A 150 5.62 5.13 96.81
C HIS A 150 6.24 6.47 97.18
N LEU A 151 6.45 6.71 98.48
CA LEU A 151 7.15 7.90 98.97
C LEU A 151 8.59 7.96 98.45
N LEU A 152 9.30 6.83 98.48
CA LEU A 152 10.65 6.71 97.95
C LEU A 152 10.71 7.02 96.45
N SER A 153 9.73 6.51 95.68
CA SER A 153 9.62 6.73 94.23
C SER A 153 9.29 8.20 93.89
N CYS A 154 8.39 8.83 94.64
CA CYS A 154 8.08 10.26 94.51
C CYS A 154 9.32 11.14 94.73
N GLN A 155 10.11 10.83 95.76
CA GLN A 155 11.34 11.56 96.04
C GLN A 155 12.39 11.36 94.93
N PHE A 156 12.54 10.13 94.43
CA PHE A 156 13.49 9.80 93.37
C PHE A 156 13.16 10.52 92.05
N VAL A 157 11.89 10.51 91.61
CA VAL A 157 11.47 11.19 90.37
C VAL A 157 11.69 12.71 90.44
N ARG A 158 11.52 13.32 91.62
CA ARG A 158 11.81 14.75 91.83
C ARG A 158 13.30 15.08 91.73
N GLN A 159 14.18 14.13 92.05
CA GLN A 159 15.64 14.31 91.97
C GLN A 159 16.17 14.10 90.54
N GLU A 160 15.55 13.20 89.78
CA GLU A 160 15.95 12.86 88.41
C GLU A 160 15.30 13.76 87.35
N LYS A 161 16.11 14.63 86.74
CA LYS A 161 15.64 15.64 85.79
C LYS A 161 15.02 15.04 84.52
N ASP A 162 15.56 13.92 84.05
CA ASP A 162 15.09 13.24 82.83
C ASP A 162 13.71 12.62 83.02
N LEU A 163 13.44 12.05 84.20
CA LEU A 163 12.12 11.51 84.56
C LEU A 163 11.11 12.64 84.68
N LEU A 164 11.48 13.73 85.35
CA LEU A 164 10.61 14.90 85.53
C LEU A 164 10.21 15.54 84.18
N ASP A 165 11.16 15.73 83.26
CA ASP A 165 10.89 16.29 81.92
C ASP A 165 10.00 15.36 81.08
N LEU A 166 10.23 14.05 81.13
CA LEU A 166 9.38 13.08 80.45
C LEU A 166 7.96 13.01 81.04
N ASN A 167 7.82 13.02 82.37
CA ASN A 167 6.52 13.07 83.05
C ASN A 167 5.75 14.33 82.63
N ALA A 168 6.41 15.49 82.60
CA ALA A 168 5.80 16.75 82.18
C ALA A 168 5.36 16.74 80.71
N ARG A 169 6.21 16.26 79.79
CA ARG A 169 5.87 16.13 78.35
C ARG A 169 4.69 15.19 78.12
N LEU A 170 4.63 14.13 78.92
CA LEU A 170 3.60 13.13 78.79
C LEU A 170 2.27 13.63 79.37
N ALA A 171 2.28 14.30 80.52
CA ALA A 171 1.12 15.02 81.06
C ALA A 171 0.61 16.09 80.08
N ALA A 172 1.49 16.89 79.47
CA ALA A 172 1.12 17.90 78.48
C ALA A 172 0.54 17.31 77.18
N SER A 173 0.85 16.04 76.88
CA SER A 173 0.32 15.33 75.71
C SER A 173 -1.01 14.61 76.01
N SER A 174 -1.42 14.56 77.28
CA SER A 174 -2.62 13.87 77.77
C SER A 174 -3.87 14.74 77.79
N ILE A 175 -5.04 14.10 77.85
CA ILE A 175 -6.30 14.80 78.10
C ILE A 175 -6.30 15.31 79.55
N PRO A 176 -6.49 16.63 79.79
CA PRO A 176 -6.56 17.17 81.14
C PRO A 176 -7.87 16.72 81.81
N ILE A 177 -7.76 15.95 82.88
CA ILE A 177 -8.91 15.47 83.67
C ILE A 177 -9.27 16.49 84.77
N THR A 178 -8.26 17.16 85.34
CA THR A 178 -8.39 18.17 86.40
C THR A 178 -7.43 19.34 86.15
N GLU A 179 -7.70 20.51 86.74
CA GLU A 179 -6.80 21.67 86.70
C GLU A 179 -5.62 21.57 87.68
N SER A 180 -5.71 20.69 88.71
CA SER A 180 -4.62 20.37 89.64
C SER A 180 -3.91 19.08 89.24
N THR A 181 -2.58 19.13 89.10
CA THR A 181 -1.73 18.00 88.70
C THR A 181 -1.07 17.25 89.87
N GLU A 182 -1.32 17.66 91.12
CA GLU A 182 -0.70 17.05 92.30
C GLU A 182 -1.77 16.52 93.28
N VAL A 183 -1.61 15.27 93.71
CA VAL A 183 -2.38 14.65 94.78
C VAL A 183 -1.61 14.88 96.09
N ASP A 184 -2.20 15.64 97.01
CA ASP A 184 -1.55 16.06 98.26
C ASP A 184 -1.23 14.87 99.18
N MET A 185 -0.04 14.84 99.78
CA MET A 185 0.42 13.79 100.69
C MET A 185 0.70 14.34 102.10
N ASP A 186 -0.09 13.89 103.08
CA ASP A 186 0.08 14.24 104.49
C ASP A 186 1.03 13.26 105.20
N CYS A 187 2.31 13.60 105.21
CA CYS A 187 3.41 12.76 105.71
C CYS A 187 3.54 12.72 107.25
N GLU A 188 2.78 13.51 108.02
CA GLU A 188 2.92 13.58 109.49
C GLU A 188 2.18 12.47 110.26
N SER A 189 1.22 11.78 109.63
CA SER A 189 0.36 10.79 110.32
C SER A 189 0.96 9.37 110.43
N LEU A 190 2.02 9.04 109.67
CA LEU A 190 2.53 7.66 109.58
C LEU A 190 3.77 7.35 110.45
N LEU A 191 4.35 8.34 111.14
CA LEU A 191 5.57 8.16 111.96
C LEU A 191 5.33 7.98 113.48
N SER A 192 4.10 8.03 113.98
CA SER A 192 3.82 8.14 115.44
C SER A 192 3.30 6.86 116.15
N ALA A 193 3.12 5.73 115.47
CA ALA A 193 2.43 4.56 116.06
C ALA A 193 3.33 3.36 116.46
N LYS A 194 4.61 3.59 116.84
CA LYS A 194 5.51 2.50 117.28
C LYS A 194 6.49 2.86 118.42
N SER A 195 6.03 3.52 119.48
CA SER A 195 6.78 3.52 120.74
C SER A 195 5.88 3.60 121.99
N LYS A 196 6.21 2.77 122.99
CA LYS A 196 5.65 2.67 124.36
C LYS A 196 4.51 1.67 124.57
N ARG A 197 4.88 0.47 125.05
CA ARG A 197 4.34 -0.09 126.31
C ARG A 197 5.12 -1.35 126.72
N ALA A 198 6.08 -1.14 127.61
CA ALA A 198 6.63 -2.14 128.51
C ALA A 198 6.72 -1.45 129.89
N SER A 199 6.35 -2.19 130.95
CA SER A 199 6.28 -1.80 132.37
C SER A 199 5.01 -0.98 132.74
N GLU A 200 4.27 -1.23 133.82
CA GLU A 200 4.58 -1.84 135.12
C GLU A 200 3.31 -2.40 135.78
N GLU A 201 3.49 -3.52 136.47
CA GLU A 201 2.54 -4.21 137.35
C GLU A 201 3.20 -4.26 138.74
N LYS A 202 2.62 -3.63 139.78
CA LYS A 202 2.76 -4.07 141.18
C LYS A 202 2.04 -3.20 142.22
N ALA A 203 1.64 -3.90 143.29
CA ALA A 203 1.31 -3.42 144.64
C ALA A 203 -0.14 -2.93 144.82
N THR A 204 -1.15 -3.77 145.07
CA THR A 204 -1.24 -4.93 146.00
C THR A 204 -0.66 -4.63 147.37
N ASN A 205 -1.51 -4.46 148.39
CA ASN A 205 -1.42 -5.18 149.69
C ASN A 205 -2.35 -4.60 150.78
N GLU A 206 -3.67 -4.60 150.56
CA GLU A 206 -4.66 -4.47 151.66
C GLU A 206 -5.86 -5.44 151.53
N ILE A 207 -6.01 -6.17 150.41
CA ILE A 207 -7.20 -6.98 150.12
C ILE A 207 -7.11 -8.42 150.69
N VAL A 208 -5.99 -8.79 151.32
CA VAL A 208 -5.66 -10.18 151.66
C VAL A 208 -6.56 -10.78 152.75
N GLU A 209 -7.21 -9.99 153.61
CA GLU A 209 -8.03 -10.56 154.68
C GLU A 209 -9.47 -10.92 154.24
N LYS A 210 -9.97 -10.36 153.12
CA LYS A 210 -11.35 -10.61 152.62
C LYS A 210 -11.49 -11.88 151.76
N LEU A 211 -10.39 -12.45 151.26
CA LEU A 211 -10.42 -13.52 150.25
C LEU A 211 -10.51 -14.96 150.80
N SER A 212 -10.37 -15.17 152.11
CA SER A 212 -10.45 -16.52 152.69
C SER A 212 -11.86 -17.12 152.68
N LEU A 213 -12.90 -16.29 152.58
CA LEU A 213 -14.30 -16.73 152.58
C LEU A 213 -14.88 -17.01 151.17
N GLN A 214 -14.26 -16.50 150.10
CA GLN A 214 -14.69 -16.78 148.70
C GLN A 214 -14.09 -18.06 148.11
N LEU A 215 -13.05 -18.63 148.73
CA LEU A 215 -12.30 -19.77 148.19
C LEU A 215 -13.09 -21.09 148.15
N LYS A 216 -14.15 -21.22 148.95
CA LYS A 216 -14.95 -22.46 149.03
C LYS A 216 -15.99 -22.58 147.92
N GLY A 217 -16.40 -21.45 147.30
CA GLY A 217 -17.37 -21.44 146.20
C GLY A 217 -16.74 -21.67 144.82
N THR A 218 -15.42 -21.52 144.68
CA THR A 218 -14.72 -21.64 143.39
C THR A 218 -14.32 -23.07 143.03
N GLU A 219 -14.30 -24.00 143.98
CA GLU A 219 -13.89 -25.39 143.74
C GLU A 219 -14.96 -26.20 142.97
N GLU A 220 -16.24 -25.91 143.18
CA GLU A 220 -17.34 -26.61 142.50
C GLU A 220 -17.42 -26.26 141.00
N SER A 221 -17.25 -24.98 140.65
CA SER A 221 -17.22 -24.49 139.27
C SER A 221 -16.05 -25.04 138.44
N LEU A 222 -14.94 -25.40 139.08
CA LEU A 222 -13.72 -25.91 138.43
C LEU A 222 -13.89 -27.36 137.93
N SER A 223 -14.84 -28.12 138.48
CA SER A 223 -15.11 -29.51 138.08
C SER A 223 -15.96 -29.60 136.80
N ALA A 224 -16.85 -28.64 136.56
CA ALA A 224 -17.70 -28.58 135.36
C ALA A 224 -16.88 -28.24 134.10
N LEU A 225 -16.00 -27.23 134.19
CA LEU A 225 -15.12 -26.80 133.09
C LEU A 225 -14.14 -27.88 132.60
N LYS A 226 -13.75 -28.84 133.45
CA LYS A 226 -12.89 -29.96 133.03
C LYS A 226 -13.59 -30.94 132.10
N ARG A 227 -14.89 -31.18 132.26
CA ARG A 227 -15.67 -32.08 131.39
C ARG A 227 -15.91 -31.49 130.01
N ASP A 228 -16.15 -30.18 129.93
CA ASP A 228 -16.36 -29.50 128.65
C ASP A 228 -15.07 -29.45 127.81
N ARG A 229 -13.89 -29.37 128.44
CA ARG A 229 -12.59 -29.43 127.77
C ARG A 229 -12.34 -30.76 127.05
N GLU A 230 -12.75 -31.88 127.64
CA GLU A 230 -12.55 -33.20 127.04
C GLU A 230 -13.41 -33.40 125.78
N ARG A 231 -14.64 -32.86 125.77
CA ARG A 231 -15.53 -32.90 124.59
C ARG A 231 -14.97 -32.12 123.40
N VAL A 232 -14.42 -30.93 123.65
CA VAL A 232 -13.82 -30.10 122.58
C VAL A 232 -12.59 -30.78 121.96
N ASN A 233 -11.79 -31.47 122.76
CA ASN A 233 -10.62 -32.19 122.25
C ASN A 233 -11.01 -33.35 121.30
N LEU A 234 -12.08 -34.10 121.59
CA LEU A 234 -12.53 -35.19 120.73
C LEU A 234 -13.00 -34.68 119.35
N VAL A 235 -13.81 -33.62 119.34
CA VAL A 235 -14.31 -33.01 118.09
C VAL A 235 -13.16 -32.46 117.24
N SER A 236 -12.15 -31.86 117.88
CA SER A 236 -10.95 -31.37 117.19
C SER A 236 -10.17 -32.49 116.49
N THR A 237 -10.04 -33.66 117.13
CA THR A 237 -9.36 -34.82 116.53
C THR A 237 -10.11 -35.42 115.35
N GLU A 238 -11.45 -35.47 115.39
CA GLU A 238 -12.27 -35.95 114.28
C GLU A 238 -12.15 -35.04 113.05
N PHE A 239 -12.21 -33.72 113.25
CA PHE A 239 -12.05 -32.74 112.17
C PHE A 239 -10.65 -32.80 111.53
N HIS A 240 -9.61 -33.06 112.32
CA HIS A 240 -8.25 -33.17 111.79
C HIS A 240 -8.06 -34.41 110.90
N ASN A 241 -8.68 -35.53 111.28
CA ASN A 241 -8.65 -36.76 110.48
C ASN A 241 -9.38 -36.59 109.15
N GLU A 242 -10.54 -35.91 109.15
CA GLU A 242 -11.31 -35.64 107.93
C GLU A 242 -10.55 -34.71 106.97
N LEU A 243 -9.89 -33.67 107.50
CA LEU A 243 -9.05 -32.77 106.72
C LEU A 243 -7.83 -33.50 106.11
N SER A 244 -7.25 -34.46 106.83
CA SER A 244 -6.14 -35.28 106.31
C SER A 244 -6.59 -36.15 105.14
N LEU A 245 -7.74 -36.80 105.26
CA LEU A 245 -8.27 -37.68 104.21
C LEU A 245 -8.59 -36.90 102.92
N GLN A 246 -9.14 -35.68 103.04
CA GLN A 246 -9.39 -34.80 101.91
C GLN A 246 -8.09 -34.37 101.22
N LYS A 247 -7.04 -34.03 101.98
CA LYS A 247 -5.72 -33.68 101.42
C LYS A 247 -5.12 -34.82 100.61
N ASP A 248 -5.20 -36.05 101.13
CA ASP A 248 -4.69 -37.22 100.44
C ASP A 248 -5.47 -37.51 99.14
N CYS A 249 -6.80 -37.30 99.15
CA CYS A 249 -7.64 -37.45 97.96
C CYS A 249 -7.28 -36.42 96.87
N PHE A 250 -7.12 -35.14 97.22
CA PHE A 250 -6.69 -34.12 96.27
C PHE A 250 -5.28 -34.36 95.72
N ALA A 251 -4.37 -34.89 96.54
CA ALA A 251 -3.02 -35.23 96.10
C ALA A 251 -3.03 -36.37 95.06
N GLN A 252 -3.92 -37.36 95.20
CA GLN A 252 -4.09 -38.42 94.20
C GLN A 252 -4.69 -37.91 92.90
N GLN A 253 -5.72 -37.05 92.97
CA GLN A 253 -6.31 -36.43 91.78
C GLN A 253 -5.31 -35.57 91.01
N LYS A 254 -4.50 -34.78 91.72
CA LYS A 254 -3.44 -33.97 91.10
C LYS A 254 -2.44 -34.83 90.31
N LYS A 255 -1.97 -35.94 90.88
CA LYS A 255 -1.06 -36.87 90.19
C LYS A 255 -1.68 -37.49 88.94
N HIS A 256 -2.99 -37.78 88.96
CA HIS A 256 -3.69 -38.31 87.79
C HIS A 256 -3.71 -37.31 86.64
N PHE A 257 -4.05 -36.04 86.92
CA PHE A 257 -4.06 -34.99 85.91
C PHE A 257 -2.66 -34.67 85.38
N GLU A 258 -1.63 -34.69 86.23
CA GLU A 258 -0.24 -34.53 85.80
C GLU A 258 0.16 -35.64 84.81
N HIS A 259 -0.22 -36.90 85.09
CA HIS A 259 0.06 -38.02 84.17
C HIS A 259 -0.73 -37.94 82.85
N GLU A 260 -2.00 -37.53 82.89
CA GLU A 260 -2.80 -37.32 81.68
C GLU A 260 -2.24 -36.17 80.83
N LEU A 261 -1.72 -35.11 81.45
CA LEU A 261 -1.06 -34.02 80.74
C LEU A 261 0.21 -34.50 80.04
N GLU A 262 1.07 -35.24 80.73
CA GLU A 262 2.28 -35.84 80.15
C GLU A 262 1.96 -36.75 78.95
N LEU A 263 0.91 -37.57 79.06
CA LEU A 263 0.49 -38.45 77.98
C LEU A 263 0.01 -37.67 76.74
N ASN A 264 -0.75 -36.59 76.95
CA ASN A 264 -1.24 -35.74 75.87
C ASN A 264 -0.09 -34.96 75.20
N GLU A 265 0.89 -34.48 75.98
CA GLU A 265 2.09 -33.82 75.45
C GLU A 265 2.90 -34.78 74.55
N LEU A 266 3.08 -36.03 74.97
CA LEU A 266 3.75 -37.05 74.17
C LEU A 266 2.98 -37.35 72.87
N GLN A 267 1.64 -37.48 72.93
CA GLN A 267 0.82 -37.67 71.72
C GLN A 267 0.94 -36.49 70.75
N MET A 268 0.96 -35.27 71.26
CA MET A 268 1.14 -34.07 70.44
C MET A 268 2.50 -34.04 69.74
N LEU A 269 3.57 -34.47 70.42
CA LEU A 269 4.91 -34.57 69.83
C LEU A 269 4.95 -35.62 68.71
N CYS A 270 4.37 -36.81 68.92
CA CYS A 270 4.30 -37.83 67.88
C CYS A 270 3.52 -37.35 66.65
N LEU A 271 2.38 -36.67 66.84
CA LEU A 271 1.61 -36.10 65.73
C LEU A 271 2.37 -35.00 64.98
N GLN A 272 3.20 -34.21 65.68
CA GLN A 272 4.04 -33.20 65.05
C GLN A 272 5.12 -33.85 64.18
N GLU A 273 5.78 -34.91 64.66
CA GLU A 273 6.77 -35.66 63.89
C GLU A 273 6.16 -36.28 62.62
N GLU A 274 4.99 -36.93 62.74
CA GLU A 274 4.27 -37.49 61.59
C GLU A 274 3.89 -36.40 60.56
N TYR A 275 3.46 -35.22 61.03
CA TYR A 275 3.15 -34.09 60.15
C TYR A 275 4.39 -33.56 59.42
N GLU A 276 5.53 -33.44 60.12
CA GLU A 276 6.79 -33.00 59.49
C GLU A 276 7.27 -34.01 58.43
N GLU A 277 7.17 -35.31 58.69
CA GLU A 277 7.51 -36.34 57.69
C GLU A 277 6.64 -36.24 56.42
N VAL A 278 5.32 -36.12 56.59
CA VAL A 278 4.40 -35.99 55.45
C VAL A 278 4.66 -34.70 54.67
N ARG A 279 4.94 -33.60 55.38
CA ARG A 279 5.29 -32.32 54.76
C ARG A 279 6.56 -32.44 53.93
N ASP A 280 7.60 -33.09 54.45
CA ASP A 280 8.87 -33.27 53.75
C ASP A 280 8.73 -34.17 52.52
N GLN A 281 7.92 -35.24 52.61
CA GLN A 281 7.59 -36.08 51.46
C GLN A 281 6.88 -35.28 50.37
N LEU A 282 5.88 -34.47 50.73
CA LEU A 282 5.14 -33.63 49.78
C LEU A 282 6.05 -32.58 49.12
N VAL A 283 6.92 -31.92 49.89
CA VAL A 283 7.88 -30.94 49.37
C VAL A 283 8.84 -31.61 48.37
N LYS A 284 9.30 -32.84 48.66
CA LYS A 284 10.16 -33.61 47.76
C LYS A 284 9.44 -33.96 46.46
N GLU A 285 8.19 -34.41 46.51
CA GLU A 285 7.39 -34.67 45.31
C GLU A 285 7.16 -33.40 44.47
N MET A 286 6.84 -32.28 45.11
CA MET A 286 6.65 -31.00 44.41
C MET A 286 7.94 -30.54 43.72
N ARG A 287 9.10 -30.64 44.39
CA ARG A 287 10.40 -30.34 43.75
C ARG A 287 10.66 -31.21 42.54
N ASN A 288 10.35 -32.51 42.62
CA ASN A 288 10.51 -33.43 41.50
C ASN A 288 9.59 -33.04 40.33
N LYS A 289 8.32 -32.71 40.59
CA LYS A 289 7.38 -32.25 39.55
C LYS A 289 7.86 -30.96 38.87
N VAL A 290 8.27 -29.96 39.66
CA VAL A 290 8.81 -28.69 39.14
C VAL A 290 10.09 -28.92 38.33
N SER A 291 10.96 -29.83 38.75
CA SER A 291 12.16 -30.23 38.00
C SER A 291 11.80 -30.82 36.63
N VAL A 292 10.83 -31.73 36.58
CA VAL A 292 10.36 -32.34 35.33
C VAL A 292 9.73 -31.29 34.42
N GLU A 293 8.84 -30.44 34.95
CA GLU A 293 8.21 -29.34 34.20
C GLU A 293 9.25 -28.41 33.59
N ASN A 294 10.23 -27.95 34.37
CA ASN A 294 11.33 -27.11 33.86
C ASN A 294 12.11 -27.80 32.74
N SER A 295 12.38 -29.11 32.86
CA SER A 295 13.05 -29.87 31.81
C SER A 295 12.22 -29.96 30.52
N THR A 296 10.90 -30.12 30.64
CA THR A 296 9.99 -30.15 29.48
C THR A 296 9.85 -28.79 28.83
N GLN A 297 9.78 -27.73 29.63
CA GLN A 297 9.69 -26.36 29.14
C GLN A 297 10.96 -25.93 28.40
N HIS A 298 12.13 -26.39 28.87
CA HIS A 298 13.39 -26.19 28.15
C HIS A 298 13.45 -26.96 26.82
N LYS A 299 12.90 -28.19 26.77
CA LYS A 299 12.76 -28.94 25.50
C LYS A 299 11.81 -28.23 24.53
N ILE A 300 10.68 -27.72 25.02
CA ILE A 300 9.71 -26.96 24.22
C ILE A 300 10.36 -25.69 23.69
N SER A 301 11.09 -24.92 24.52
CA SER A 301 11.76 -23.70 24.06
C SER A 301 12.79 -24.00 22.98
N LYS A 302 13.55 -25.09 23.12
CA LYS A 302 14.52 -25.54 22.11
C LYS A 302 13.85 -25.99 20.82
N LEU A 303 12.73 -26.71 20.88
CA LEU A 303 11.97 -27.07 19.68
C LEU A 303 11.41 -25.84 18.99
N ASN A 304 10.90 -24.86 19.75
CA ASN A 304 10.36 -23.63 19.20
C ASN A 304 11.45 -22.79 18.52
N SER A 305 12.67 -22.72 19.06
CA SER A 305 13.77 -22.02 18.37
C SER A 305 14.12 -22.70 17.06
N GLN A 306 14.20 -24.03 17.04
CA GLN A 306 14.44 -24.81 15.82
C GLN A 306 13.32 -24.63 14.79
N LEU A 307 12.06 -24.56 15.23
CA LEU A 307 10.92 -24.30 14.36
C LEU A 307 11.00 -22.90 13.73
N ILE A 308 11.41 -21.89 14.50
CA ILE A 308 11.60 -20.52 14.00
C ILE A 308 12.71 -20.48 12.94
N GLU A 309 13.84 -21.15 13.20
CA GLU A 309 14.96 -21.26 12.24
C GLU A 309 14.50 -21.94 10.94
N ALA A 310 13.80 -23.07 11.04
CA ALA A 310 13.27 -23.78 9.87
C ALA A 310 12.25 -22.96 9.07
N ASN A 311 11.37 -22.22 9.75
CA ASN A 311 10.41 -21.33 9.09
C ASN A 311 11.10 -20.17 8.36
N HIS A 312 12.18 -19.63 8.94
CA HIS A 312 12.98 -18.60 8.29
C HIS A 312 13.67 -19.14 7.02
N GLU A 313 14.20 -20.36 7.05
CA GLU A 313 14.74 -21.02 5.85
C GLU A 313 13.68 -21.21 4.76
N ILE A 314 12.46 -21.62 5.13
CA ILE A 314 11.33 -21.75 4.20
C ILE A 314 10.98 -20.40 3.55
N GLU A 315 10.94 -19.31 4.33
CA GLU A 315 10.71 -17.96 3.77
C GLU A 315 11.78 -17.55 2.77
N LEU A 316 13.05 -17.86 3.05
CA LEU A 316 14.15 -17.61 2.12
C LEU A 316 14.00 -18.42 0.82
N TYR A 317 13.61 -19.69 0.92
CA TYR A 317 13.33 -20.51 -0.26
C TYR A 317 12.15 -19.99 -1.08
N LEU A 318 11.07 -19.53 -0.43
CA LEU A 318 9.92 -18.95 -1.13
C LEU A 318 10.31 -17.66 -1.88
N LEU A 319 11.14 -16.81 -1.28
CA LEU A 319 11.65 -15.61 -1.93
C LEU A 319 12.49 -15.97 -3.17
N HIS A 320 13.34 -16.99 -3.06
CA HIS A 320 14.15 -17.45 -4.19
C HIS A 320 13.28 -18.03 -5.32
N ILE A 321 12.25 -18.82 -4.99
CA ILE A 321 11.29 -19.34 -5.97
C ILE A 321 10.59 -18.20 -6.71
N ALA A 322 10.18 -17.14 -6.00
CA ALA A 322 9.54 -15.98 -6.63
C ALA A 322 10.48 -15.25 -7.60
N GLN A 323 11.76 -15.08 -7.26
CA GLN A 323 12.76 -14.51 -8.16
C GLN A 323 12.95 -15.35 -9.43
N VAL A 324 13.04 -16.67 -9.27
CA VAL A 324 13.19 -17.58 -10.42
C VAL A 324 11.95 -17.55 -11.32
N GLN A 325 10.75 -17.39 -10.75
CA GLN A 325 9.51 -17.22 -11.52
C GLN A 325 9.52 -15.93 -12.35
N GLU A 326 9.93 -14.81 -11.76
CA GLU A 326 10.05 -13.53 -12.49
C GLU A 326 11.07 -13.61 -13.64
N GLU A 327 12.22 -14.26 -13.40
CA GLU A 327 13.20 -14.53 -14.44
C GLU A 327 12.63 -15.40 -15.56
N LEU A 328 11.89 -16.46 -15.22
CA LEU A 328 11.24 -17.36 -16.17
C LEU A 328 10.20 -16.62 -17.03
N GLU A 329 9.33 -15.82 -16.42
CA GLU A 329 8.35 -15.00 -17.14
C GLU A 329 9.03 -14.04 -18.12
N SER A 330 10.14 -13.41 -17.71
CA SER A 330 10.93 -12.53 -18.58
C SER A 330 11.53 -13.28 -19.78
N LEU A 331 11.94 -14.54 -19.57
CA LEU A 331 12.50 -15.39 -20.62
C LEU A 331 11.43 -15.89 -21.57
N GLU A 332 10.24 -16.23 -21.07
CA GLU A 332 9.09 -16.61 -21.89
C GLU A 332 8.67 -15.47 -22.82
N LEU A 333 8.66 -14.23 -22.31
CA LEU A 333 8.33 -13.05 -23.11
C LEU A 333 9.36 -12.81 -24.23
N LYS A 334 10.66 -12.92 -23.91
CA LYS A 334 11.73 -12.86 -24.93
C LYS A 334 11.62 -13.98 -25.96
N ASN A 335 11.25 -15.18 -25.54
CA ASN A 335 11.08 -16.32 -26.45
C ASN A 335 9.89 -16.09 -27.39
N MET A 336 8.79 -15.52 -26.89
CA MET A 336 7.65 -15.12 -27.72
C MET A 336 8.05 -14.07 -28.77
N ASP A 337 8.84 -13.06 -28.40
CA ASP A 337 9.36 -12.06 -29.34
C ASP A 337 10.25 -12.68 -30.41
N LEU A 338 11.14 -13.62 -30.03
CA LEU A 338 11.99 -14.35 -30.97
C LEU A 338 11.17 -15.22 -31.93
N VAL A 339 10.12 -15.88 -31.44
CA VAL A 339 9.20 -16.66 -32.28
C VAL A 339 8.47 -15.75 -33.27
N ASN A 340 7.96 -14.60 -32.85
CA ASN A 340 7.30 -13.64 -33.74
C ASN A 340 8.26 -13.12 -34.81
N MET A 341 9.50 -12.77 -34.43
CA MET A 341 10.53 -12.33 -35.37
C MET A 341 10.90 -13.44 -36.36
N SER A 342 10.97 -14.70 -35.91
CA SER A 342 11.22 -15.84 -36.80
C SER A 342 10.09 -16.03 -37.82
N LEU A 343 8.83 -15.79 -37.42
CA LEU A 343 7.67 -15.87 -38.29
C LEU A 343 7.67 -14.76 -39.34
N GLU A 344 7.99 -13.53 -38.94
CA GLU A 344 8.16 -12.40 -39.87
C GLU A 344 9.28 -12.66 -40.89
N LEU A 345 10.43 -13.18 -40.42
CA LEU A 345 11.53 -13.57 -41.30
C LEU A 345 11.11 -14.68 -42.27
N GLN A 346 10.32 -15.65 -41.84
CA GLN A 346 9.81 -16.69 -42.72
C GLN A 346 8.84 -16.14 -43.78
N GLN A 347 7.94 -15.23 -43.41
CA GLN A 347 7.03 -14.59 -44.36
C GLN A 347 7.78 -13.71 -45.37
N THR A 348 8.78 -12.96 -44.92
CA THR A 348 9.61 -12.17 -45.83
C THR A 348 10.40 -13.07 -46.77
N LEU A 349 10.96 -14.18 -46.29
CA LEU A 349 11.63 -15.17 -47.13
C LEU A 349 10.69 -15.74 -48.20
N GLU A 350 9.48 -16.17 -47.82
CA GLU A 350 8.48 -16.70 -48.77
C GLU A 350 8.09 -15.65 -49.83
N ASN A 351 7.90 -14.39 -49.42
CA ASN A 351 7.61 -13.30 -50.35
C ASN A 351 8.79 -13.04 -51.30
N THR A 352 10.02 -13.08 -50.79
CA THR A 352 11.21 -12.93 -51.64
C THR A 352 11.34 -14.09 -52.63
N ASP A 353 11.09 -15.32 -52.22
CA ASP A 353 11.10 -16.51 -53.08
C ASP A 353 10.03 -16.43 -54.18
N LEU A 354 8.84 -15.96 -53.84
CA LEU A 354 7.78 -15.71 -54.83
C LEU A 354 8.18 -14.63 -55.83
N SER A 355 8.78 -13.53 -55.36
CA SER A 355 9.26 -12.47 -56.24
C SER A 355 10.40 -12.95 -57.15
N PHE A 356 11.33 -13.75 -56.63
CA PHE A 356 12.42 -14.37 -57.38
C PHE A 356 11.89 -15.33 -58.46
N LYS A 357 10.90 -16.16 -58.14
CA LYS A 357 10.26 -17.04 -59.13
C LYS A 357 9.59 -16.25 -60.26
N ARG A 358 8.96 -15.11 -59.95
CA ARG A 358 8.36 -14.23 -60.96
C ARG A 358 9.41 -13.62 -61.87
N THR A 359 10.49 -13.06 -61.30
CA THR A 359 11.57 -12.46 -62.10
C THR A 359 12.29 -13.51 -62.94
N GLN A 360 12.47 -14.73 -62.44
CA GLN A 360 13.02 -15.85 -63.21
C GLN A 360 12.13 -16.19 -64.42
N LEU A 361 10.81 -16.27 -64.23
CA LEU A 361 9.86 -16.52 -65.31
C LEU A 361 9.87 -15.39 -66.35
N ASP A 362 9.97 -14.14 -65.91
CA ASP A 362 10.04 -13.00 -66.83
C ASP A 362 11.38 -12.95 -67.61
N LEU A 363 12.50 -13.32 -66.97
CA LEU A 363 13.77 -13.53 -67.66
C LEU A 363 13.69 -14.64 -68.71
N GLU A 364 13.01 -15.75 -68.43
CA GLU A 364 12.78 -16.81 -69.41
C GLU A 364 11.95 -16.33 -70.60
N LYS A 365 10.88 -15.55 -70.37
CA LYS A 365 10.09 -14.95 -71.46
C LYS A 365 10.95 -14.01 -72.30
N LEU A 366 11.71 -13.12 -71.66
CA LEU A 366 12.57 -12.17 -72.35
C LEU A 366 13.65 -12.88 -73.18
N ASN A 367 14.22 -13.96 -72.67
CA ASN A 367 15.15 -14.79 -73.43
C ASN A 367 14.49 -15.46 -74.65
N ARG A 368 13.23 -15.93 -74.53
CA ARG A 368 12.48 -16.45 -75.68
C ARG A 368 12.22 -15.36 -76.71
N GLU A 369 11.84 -14.16 -76.29
CA GLU A 369 11.66 -13.02 -77.21
C GLU A 369 12.97 -12.64 -77.89
N LEU A 370 14.08 -12.57 -77.15
CA LEU A 370 15.39 -12.29 -77.71
C LEU A 370 15.80 -13.32 -78.76
N THR A 371 15.63 -14.61 -78.48
CA THR A 371 15.94 -15.68 -79.45
C THR A 371 15.05 -15.62 -80.70
N ASN A 372 13.77 -15.24 -80.55
CA ASN A 372 12.88 -15.02 -81.68
C ASN A 372 13.30 -13.81 -82.52
N HIS A 373 13.67 -12.70 -81.86
CA HIS A 373 14.19 -11.51 -82.55
C HIS A 373 15.51 -11.81 -83.27
N GLN A 374 16.41 -12.60 -82.66
CA GLN A 374 17.66 -13.04 -83.31
C GLN A 374 17.39 -13.86 -84.57
N LYS A 375 16.44 -14.82 -84.52
CA LYS A 375 16.01 -15.60 -85.70
C LYS A 375 15.40 -14.71 -86.78
N CYS A 376 14.56 -13.75 -86.39
CA CYS A 376 13.98 -12.81 -87.33
C CYS A 376 15.07 -11.97 -88.01
N ASN A 377 16.04 -11.47 -87.23
CA ASN A 377 17.13 -10.68 -87.76
C ASN A 377 18.00 -11.50 -88.73
N SER A 378 18.33 -12.76 -88.41
CA SER A 378 19.08 -13.62 -89.35
C SER A 378 18.31 -13.87 -90.65
N THR A 379 16.99 -14.07 -90.58
CA THR A 379 16.17 -14.22 -91.80
C THR A 379 16.11 -12.95 -92.64
N LEU A 380 16.08 -11.77 -92.01
CA LEU A 380 16.13 -10.48 -92.69
C LEU A 380 17.50 -10.25 -93.34
N GLU A 381 18.59 -10.60 -92.66
CA GLU A 381 19.95 -10.54 -93.21
C GLU A 381 20.09 -11.43 -94.45
N ASP A 382 19.53 -12.64 -94.42
CA ASP A 382 19.49 -13.55 -95.58
C ASP A 382 18.67 -12.97 -96.75
N GLN A 383 17.52 -12.36 -96.46
CA GLN A 383 16.70 -11.68 -97.48
C GLN A 383 17.44 -10.49 -98.10
N LEU A 384 18.11 -9.68 -97.28
CA LEU A 384 18.94 -8.57 -97.76
C LEU A 384 20.10 -9.07 -98.63
N ALA A 385 20.73 -10.18 -98.26
CA ALA A 385 21.78 -10.80 -99.07
C ALA A 385 21.24 -11.25 -100.45
N LYS A 386 20.07 -11.90 -100.50
CA LYS A 386 19.41 -12.30 -101.75
C LYS A 386 19.07 -11.09 -102.64
N LEU A 387 18.47 -10.06 -102.07
CA LEU A 387 18.12 -8.83 -102.80
C LEU A 387 19.36 -8.10 -103.31
N ARG A 388 20.47 -8.09 -102.55
CA ARG A 388 21.76 -7.52 -103.00
C ARG A 388 22.30 -8.27 -104.22
N ILE A 389 22.19 -9.60 -104.26
CA ILE A 389 22.59 -10.43 -105.41
C ILE A 389 21.67 -10.17 -106.61
N GLU A 390 20.35 -10.14 -106.42
CA GLU A 390 19.40 -9.87 -107.50
C GLU A 390 19.63 -8.48 -108.12
N LYS A 391 19.83 -7.47 -107.26
CA LYS A 391 20.18 -6.11 -107.67
C LYS A 391 21.47 -6.08 -108.51
N SER A 392 22.53 -6.79 -108.09
CA SER A 392 23.80 -6.79 -108.84
C SER A 392 23.66 -7.49 -110.19
N GLN A 393 22.89 -8.58 -110.25
CA GLN A 393 22.58 -9.27 -111.51
C GLN A 393 21.77 -8.39 -112.46
N LEU A 394 20.75 -7.68 -111.95
CA LEU A 394 19.93 -6.78 -112.76
C LEU A 394 20.72 -5.58 -113.26
N LEU A 395 21.56 -4.97 -112.41
CA LEU A 395 22.49 -3.93 -112.82
C LEU A 395 23.41 -4.43 -113.95
N ARG A 396 23.97 -5.64 -113.80
CA ARG A 396 24.83 -6.22 -114.83
C ARG A 396 24.09 -6.45 -116.15
N ARG A 397 22.83 -6.89 -116.11
CA ARG A 397 21.98 -7.02 -117.32
C ARG A 397 21.74 -5.67 -117.98
N LYS A 398 21.42 -4.63 -117.19
CA LYS A 398 21.16 -3.28 -117.71
C LYS A 398 22.41 -2.62 -118.29
N GLU A 399 23.58 -2.81 -117.68
CA GLU A 399 24.87 -2.41 -118.27
C GLU A 399 25.11 -3.09 -119.63
N LEU A 400 24.79 -4.39 -119.73
CA LEU A 400 24.95 -5.13 -120.98
C LEU A 400 23.94 -4.69 -122.06
N GLU A 401 22.72 -4.31 -121.69
CA GLU A 401 21.76 -3.69 -122.62
C GLU A 401 22.22 -2.30 -123.07
N LEU A 402 22.71 -1.46 -122.15
CA LEU A 402 23.23 -0.13 -122.47
C LEU A 402 24.42 -0.21 -123.44
N THR A 403 25.36 -1.12 -123.19
CA THR A 403 26.49 -1.32 -124.11
C THR A 403 26.04 -1.81 -125.50
N LYS A 404 25.07 -2.73 -125.57
CA LYS A 404 24.47 -3.14 -126.85
C LYS A 404 23.83 -1.96 -127.59
N LEU A 405 23.03 -1.16 -126.88
CA LEU A 405 22.38 0.03 -127.44
C LEU A 405 23.39 1.06 -127.94
N ASN A 406 24.46 1.29 -127.18
CA ASN A 406 25.54 2.19 -127.58
C ASN A 406 26.21 1.71 -128.87
N ILE A 407 26.54 0.42 -128.98
CA ILE A 407 27.09 -0.17 -130.21
C ILE A 407 26.12 0.01 -131.38
N THR A 408 24.81 -0.21 -131.18
CA THR A 408 23.82 0.00 -132.26
C THR A 408 23.70 1.46 -132.66
N ASN A 409 23.73 2.39 -131.69
CA ASN A 409 23.71 3.82 -131.97
C ASN A 409 24.96 4.26 -132.75
N GLU A 410 26.13 3.75 -132.38
CA GLU A 410 27.37 3.98 -133.14
C GLU A 410 27.27 3.46 -134.57
N LYS A 411 26.70 2.25 -134.78
CA LYS A 411 26.45 1.73 -136.13
C LYS A 411 25.50 2.61 -136.94
N LEU A 412 24.38 3.02 -136.35
CA LEU A 412 23.41 3.92 -136.99
C LEU A 412 24.00 5.30 -137.29
N LEU A 413 24.93 5.80 -136.46
CA LEU A 413 25.66 7.04 -136.72
C LEU A 413 26.56 6.91 -137.95
N ILE A 414 27.24 5.77 -138.11
CA ILE A 414 28.05 5.46 -139.30
C ILE A 414 27.15 5.32 -140.55
N GLU A 415 26.00 4.66 -140.44
CA GLU A 415 25.04 4.58 -141.55
C GLU A 415 24.48 5.96 -141.92
N ASN A 416 24.09 6.76 -140.93
CA ASN A 416 23.63 8.13 -141.16
C ASN A 416 24.72 9.00 -141.81
N SER A 417 25.98 8.86 -141.42
CA SER A 417 27.07 9.59 -142.07
C SER A 417 27.25 9.13 -143.52
N SER A 418 27.14 7.83 -143.80
CA SER A 418 27.15 7.29 -145.16
C SER A 418 25.97 7.82 -146.01
N ILE A 419 24.75 7.81 -145.47
CA ILE A 419 23.57 8.36 -146.15
C ILE A 419 23.71 9.86 -146.37
N LYS A 420 24.25 10.61 -145.39
CA LYS A 420 24.55 12.04 -145.57
C LYS A 420 25.57 12.27 -146.69
N HIS A 421 26.63 11.46 -146.76
CA HIS A 421 27.58 11.54 -147.87
C HIS A 421 26.90 11.26 -149.22
N LYS A 422 26.01 10.27 -149.29
CA LYS A 422 25.20 10.00 -150.50
C LYS A 422 24.27 11.16 -150.84
N LEU A 423 23.62 11.77 -149.86
CA LEU A 423 22.78 12.95 -150.07
C LEU A 423 23.59 14.12 -150.60
N VAL A 424 24.78 14.40 -150.05
CA VAL A 424 25.68 15.44 -150.57
C VAL A 424 26.10 15.14 -152.01
N GLN A 425 26.34 13.87 -152.35
CA GLN A 425 26.63 13.46 -153.72
C GLN A 425 25.44 13.70 -154.66
N VAL A 426 24.22 13.35 -154.24
CA VAL A 426 22.99 13.59 -155.01
C VAL A 426 22.66 15.08 -155.10
N ASP A 427 22.93 15.87 -154.07
CA ASP A 427 22.72 17.32 -154.09
C ASP A 427 23.69 18.00 -155.06
N ALA A 428 24.94 17.51 -155.13
CA ALA A 428 25.89 17.92 -156.15
C ALA A 428 25.42 17.54 -157.59
N GLU A 429 24.79 16.38 -157.76
CA GLU A 429 24.14 15.98 -159.02
C GLU A 429 22.91 16.86 -159.35
N LEU A 430 22.11 17.22 -158.34
CA LEU A 430 20.96 18.12 -158.50
C LEU A 430 21.38 19.56 -158.79
N ASP A 431 22.51 20.03 -158.27
CA ASP A 431 23.08 21.34 -158.59
C ASP A 431 23.65 21.39 -160.03
N GLN A 432 24.21 20.28 -160.53
CA GLN A 432 24.52 20.12 -161.95
C GLN A 432 23.25 20.17 -162.83
N ILE A 433 22.12 19.66 -162.32
CA ILE A 433 20.82 19.74 -163.01
C ILE A 433 20.20 21.14 -162.89
N ARG A 434 20.32 21.85 -161.76
CA ARG A 434 19.83 23.23 -161.54
C ARG A 434 20.54 24.28 -162.40
N THR A 435 21.77 24.02 -162.83
CA THR A 435 22.53 24.89 -163.73
C THR A 435 22.24 24.61 -165.22
N SER A 436 21.40 23.61 -165.53
CA SER A 436 20.93 23.29 -166.88
C SER A 436 19.70 24.09 -167.29
N VAL A 437 19.62 24.39 -168.60
CA VAL A 437 18.69 25.33 -169.27
C VAL A 437 17.20 25.01 -169.03
N PHE A 438 16.87 23.80 -168.53
CA PHE A 438 15.51 23.32 -168.24
C PHE A 438 14.82 24.03 -167.05
N TRP A 439 15.55 24.58 -166.07
CA TRP A 439 14.96 25.16 -164.85
C TRP A 439 14.37 26.57 -164.98
N LYS A 440 14.59 27.25 -166.12
CA LYS A 440 14.04 28.61 -166.35
C LYS A 440 12.60 28.62 -166.88
N THR A 441 12.00 27.49 -167.25
CA THR A 441 10.76 27.47 -168.06
C THR A 441 9.54 26.76 -167.45
N ALA A 442 9.56 26.27 -166.20
CA ALA A 442 8.41 25.56 -165.61
C ALA A 442 7.65 26.39 -164.53
N GLU A 443 6.51 26.99 -164.92
CA GLU A 443 5.55 27.70 -164.05
C GLU A 443 4.76 26.83 -163.03
N PRO A 444 4.46 25.53 -163.28
CA PRO A 444 3.70 24.69 -162.33
C PRO A 444 4.37 24.52 -160.96
N VAL A 445 5.70 24.50 -160.93
CA VAL A 445 6.50 24.29 -159.70
C VAL A 445 6.36 25.46 -158.73
N ARG A 446 6.12 26.68 -159.24
CA ARG A 446 5.99 27.90 -158.44
C ARG A 446 4.64 28.03 -157.72
N LYS A 447 3.58 27.41 -158.24
CA LYS A 447 2.25 27.37 -157.58
C LYS A 447 2.21 26.37 -156.42
N LEU A 448 2.94 25.26 -156.53
CA LEU A 448 3.03 24.25 -155.47
C LEU A 448 3.59 24.84 -154.16
N VAL A 449 4.59 25.72 -154.27
CA VAL A 449 5.24 26.39 -153.12
C VAL A 449 4.29 27.34 -152.36
N LYS A 450 3.36 28.02 -153.06
CA LYS A 450 2.38 28.92 -152.41
C LYS A 450 1.25 28.17 -151.69
N ALA A 451 0.87 26.98 -152.18
CA ALA A 451 -0.17 26.17 -151.54
C ALA A 451 0.29 25.58 -150.20
N VAL A 452 1.58 25.26 -150.06
CA VAL A 452 2.17 24.76 -148.81
C VAL A 452 2.14 25.82 -147.70
N GLY A 453 2.37 27.11 -148.02
CA GLY A 453 2.41 28.19 -147.03
C GLY A 453 1.07 28.56 -146.35
N ASN A 454 -0.09 28.18 -146.90
CA ASN A 454 -1.40 28.44 -146.29
C ASN A 454 -1.84 27.35 -145.29
N ILE A 455 -1.24 26.17 -145.35
CA ILE A 455 -1.52 25.05 -144.43
C ILE A 455 -0.89 25.33 -143.05
N ASP A 456 0.29 25.94 -143.03
CA ASP A 456 1.02 26.25 -141.80
C ASP A 456 0.30 27.28 -140.90
N LYS A 457 -0.37 28.28 -141.49
CA LYS A 457 -1.11 29.31 -140.72
C LYS A 457 -2.33 28.75 -139.98
N LYS A 458 -3.07 27.79 -140.56
CA LYS A 458 -4.23 27.16 -139.91
C LYS A 458 -3.80 26.26 -138.75
N LYS A 459 -2.70 25.51 -138.91
CA LYS A 459 -2.12 24.66 -137.86
C LYS A 459 -1.67 25.48 -136.64
N ALA A 460 -1.07 26.65 -136.87
CA ALA A 460 -0.62 27.54 -135.81
C ALA A 460 -1.76 28.21 -135.00
N LYS A 461 -2.96 28.39 -135.57
CA LYS A 461 -4.14 28.88 -134.82
C LYS A 461 -4.69 27.77 -133.91
N LEU A 462 -4.87 26.57 -134.46
CA LEU A 462 -5.37 25.41 -133.74
C LEU A 462 -4.48 25.05 -132.53
N GLN A 463 -3.15 25.07 -132.70
CA GLN A 463 -2.21 24.81 -131.59
C GLN A 463 -2.31 25.83 -130.45
N ARG A 464 -2.56 27.11 -130.77
CA ARG A 464 -2.75 28.16 -129.74
C ARG A 464 -4.04 27.96 -128.96
N ASP A 465 -5.13 27.63 -129.64
CA ASP A 465 -6.40 27.38 -128.97
C ASP A 465 -6.35 26.08 -128.14
N ILE A 466 -5.66 25.02 -128.61
CA ILE A 466 -5.39 23.80 -127.81
C ILE A 466 -4.61 24.13 -126.53
N GLY A 467 -3.55 24.93 -126.64
CA GLY A 467 -2.76 25.35 -125.49
C GLY A 467 -3.60 26.09 -124.46
N LEU A 468 -4.49 26.99 -124.91
CA LEU A 468 -5.38 27.77 -124.06
C LEU A 468 -6.36 26.88 -123.26
N LEU A 469 -6.88 25.81 -123.88
CA LEU A 469 -7.75 24.85 -123.19
C LEU A 469 -6.99 24.05 -122.14
N LEU A 470 -5.82 23.49 -122.49
CA LEU A 470 -5.02 22.68 -121.57
C LEU A 470 -4.50 23.46 -120.36
N THR A 471 -4.30 24.77 -120.49
CA THR A 471 -3.93 25.65 -119.36
C THR A 471 -5.12 26.13 -118.53
N SER A 472 -6.35 25.88 -118.97
CA SER A 472 -7.55 26.37 -118.26
C SER A 472 -8.06 25.36 -117.24
N GLU A 473 -8.56 25.84 -116.11
CA GLU A 473 -9.21 24.99 -115.09
C GLU A 473 -10.57 24.42 -115.54
N TYR A 474 -11.08 24.86 -116.69
CA TYR A 474 -12.40 24.52 -117.23
C TYR A 474 -12.34 23.42 -118.30
N PHE A 475 -11.16 22.85 -118.55
CA PHE A 475 -10.97 21.67 -119.39
C PHE A 475 -10.13 20.64 -118.63
N ASP A 476 -10.69 19.47 -118.37
CA ASP A 476 -9.99 18.37 -117.70
C ASP A 476 -9.77 17.24 -118.70
N ALA A 477 -8.51 17.09 -119.15
CA ALA A 477 -8.15 16.12 -120.17
C ALA A 477 -8.35 14.67 -119.73
N GLN A 478 -8.09 14.36 -118.45
CA GLN A 478 -8.25 13.00 -117.93
C GLN A 478 -9.73 12.67 -117.79
N TRP A 479 -10.50 13.57 -117.19
CA TRP A 479 -11.95 13.40 -117.04
C TRP A 479 -12.66 13.30 -118.40
N TYR A 480 -12.24 14.09 -119.40
CA TYR A 480 -12.82 14.07 -120.74
C TYR A 480 -12.61 12.71 -121.43
N LEU A 481 -11.43 12.11 -121.29
CA LEU A 481 -11.13 10.77 -121.84
C LEU A 481 -11.87 9.65 -121.10
N GLU A 482 -12.00 9.75 -119.78
CA GLU A 482 -12.77 8.80 -118.96
C GLU A 482 -14.27 8.88 -119.28
N THR A 483 -14.79 10.09 -119.54
CA THR A 483 -16.20 10.33 -119.84
C THR A 483 -16.58 9.97 -121.27
N TYR A 484 -15.64 10.12 -122.22
CA TYR A 484 -15.84 9.86 -123.64
C TYR A 484 -14.84 8.82 -124.18
N PRO A 485 -15.10 7.51 -123.97
CA PRO A 485 -14.20 6.44 -124.40
C PRO A 485 -13.97 6.37 -125.92
N ASP A 486 -14.90 6.88 -126.72
CA ASP A 486 -14.75 7.00 -128.17
C ASP A 486 -13.63 7.98 -128.56
N VAL A 487 -13.42 9.03 -127.76
CA VAL A 487 -12.27 9.93 -127.91
C VAL A 487 -10.98 9.23 -127.50
N ALA A 488 -11.00 8.48 -126.40
CA ALA A 488 -9.84 7.69 -125.96
C ALA A 488 -9.39 6.66 -127.01
N ALA A 489 -10.32 6.06 -127.74
CA ALA A 489 -10.01 5.14 -128.84
C ALA A 489 -9.54 5.84 -130.13
N SER A 490 -9.80 7.14 -130.29
CA SER A 490 -9.46 7.89 -131.52
C SER A 490 -8.00 8.35 -131.61
N ASP A 491 -7.25 8.26 -130.49
CA ASP A 491 -5.86 8.73 -130.35
C ASP A 491 -5.64 10.22 -130.72
N ILE A 492 -6.71 11.01 -130.77
CA ILE A 492 -6.70 12.46 -130.98
C ILE A 492 -6.50 13.14 -129.63
N ASN A 493 -5.70 14.22 -129.59
CA ASN A 493 -5.54 15.02 -128.37
C ASN A 493 -6.92 15.48 -127.84
N PRO A 494 -7.26 15.27 -126.56
CA PRO A 494 -8.59 15.56 -126.01
C PRO A 494 -9.04 17.01 -126.26
N ALA A 495 -8.14 17.97 -126.08
CA ALA A 495 -8.42 19.38 -126.32
C ALA A 495 -8.60 19.69 -127.82
N GLU A 496 -7.85 19.01 -128.69
CA GLU A 496 -8.05 19.11 -130.14
C GLU A 496 -9.42 18.55 -130.56
N HIS A 497 -9.81 17.40 -130.00
CA HIS A 497 -11.10 16.79 -130.27
C HIS A 497 -12.24 17.70 -129.82
N TYR A 498 -12.16 18.27 -128.61
CA TYR A 498 -13.19 19.16 -128.11
C TYR A 498 -13.37 20.42 -128.99
N LEU A 499 -12.27 21.01 -129.48
CA LEU A 499 -12.33 22.19 -130.34
C LEU A 499 -12.91 21.91 -131.73
N LYS A 500 -12.61 20.75 -132.30
CA LYS A 500 -13.07 20.39 -133.66
C LYS A 500 -14.48 19.82 -133.68
N PHE A 501 -14.82 19.01 -132.69
CA PHE A 501 -16.04 18.20 -132.69
C PHE A 501 -16.83 18.37 -131.40
N GLY A 502 -16.18 18.22 -130.24
CA GLY A 502 -16.86 18.08 -128.96
C GLY A 502 -17.80 19.23 -128.60
N ALA A 503 -17.41 20.48 -128.86
CA ALA A 503 -18.28 21.63 -128.56
C ALA A 503 -19.54 21.68 -129.44
N ASN A 504 -19.46 21.29 -130.72
CA ASN A 504 -20.61 21.23 -131.61
C ASN A 504 -21.49 20.01 -131.33
N GLU A 505 -20.90 18.93 -130.82
CA GLU A 505 -21.61 17.74 -130.35
C GLU A 505 -22.26 17.94 -128.98
N GLY A 506 -22.08 19.11 -128.36
CA GLY A 506 -22.63 19.43 -127.05
C GLY A 506 -21.98 18.64 -125.90
N ARG A 507 -20.75 18.16 -126.08
CA ARG A 507 -19.98 17.46 -125.04
C ARG A 507 -19.49 18.42 -123.97
N PHE A 508 -19.34 17.92 -122.76
CA PHE A 508 -18.83 18.71 -121.64
C PHE A 508 -17.30 18.65 -121.62
N PRO A 509 -16.59 19.79 -121.56
CA PRO A 509 -15.13 19.80 -121.44
C PRO A 509 -14.65 19.43 -120.02
N SER A 510 -15.49 19.67 -119.01
CA SER A 510 -15.24 19.31 -117.62
C SER A 510 -16.56 19.32 -116.82
N PRO A 511 -16.60 18.78 -115.58
CA PRO A 511 -17.76 18.88 -114.70
C PRO A 511 -18.17 20.31 -114.32
N GLN A 512 -17.27 21.28 -114.49
CA GLN A 512 -17.46 22.66 -114.07
C GLN A 512 -18.07 23.55 -115.16
N PHE A 513 -17.98 23.17 -116.43
CA PHE A 513 -18.45 23.96 -117.56
C PHE A 513 -19.48 23.21 -118.41
N ASP A 514 -20.67 23.80 -118.56
CA ASP A 514 -21.74 23.27 -119.39
C ASP A 514 -21.92 24.17 -120.61
N GLY A 515 -21.38 23.76 -121.76
CA GLY A 515 -21.42 24.53 -123.00
C GLY A 515 -22.84 24.74 -123.53
N ASN A 516 -23.73 23.75 -123.39
CA ASN A 516 -25.11 23.86 -123.86
C ASN A 516 -25.91 24.83 -123.00
N TRP A 517 -25.74 24.76 -121.68
CA TRP A 517 -26.35 25.72 -120.76
C TRP A 517 -25.80 27.13 -120.97
N TYR A 518 -24.48 27.27 -121.15
CA TYR A 518 -23.82 28.56 -121.38
C TYR A 518 -24.37 29.25 -122.64
N LEU A 519 -24.48 28.53 -123.76
CA LEU A 519 -25.05 29.07 -125.01
C LEU A 519 -26.55 29.40 -124.88
N LYS A 520 -27.31 28.60 -124.12
CA LYS A 520 -28.73 28.88 -123.87
C LYS A 520 -28.94 30.12 -122.98
N ARG A 521 -28.03 30.36 -122.03
CA ARG A 521 -28.08 31.49 -121.09
C ARG A 521 -27.60 32.79 -121.72
N TYR A 522 -26.66 32.71 -122.65
CA TYR A 522 -26.02 33.85 -123.31
C TYR A 522 -26.18 33.76 -124.85
N PRO A 523 -27.34 34.20 -125.38
CA PRO A 523 -27.64 34.09 -126.82
C PRO A 523 -26.67 34.87 -127.72
N ASP A 524 -26.05 35.94 -127.21
CA ASP A 524 -25.04 36.73 -127.91
C ASP A 524 -23.80 35.90 -128.28
N VAL A 525 -23.44 34.92 -127.44
CA VAL A 525 -22.34 33.99 -127.75
C VAL A 525 -22.78 32.96 -128.80
N ALA A 526 -24.03 32.51 -128.74
CA ALA A 526 -24.58 31.59 -129.73
C ALA A 526 -24.61 32.20 -131.14
N GLU A 527 -24.93 33.49 -131.27
CA GLU A 527 -24.91 34.20 -132.56
C GLU A 527 -23.50 34.35 -133.14
N GLN A 528 -22.46 34.47 -132.31
CA GLN A 528 -21.08 34.65 -132.77
C GLN A 528 -20.43 33.36 -133.31
N SER A 529 -21.05 32.17 -133.12
CA SER A 529 -20.50 30.88 -133.54
C SER A 529 -19.06 30.61 -133.05
N ILE A 530 -18.67 31.20 -131.91
CA ILE A 530 -17.38 30.95 -131.24
C ILE A 530 -17.57 29.76 -130.29
N ASN A 531 -16.54 28.91 -130.16
CA ASN A 531 -16.56 27.81 -129.19
C ASN A 531 -16.87 28.35 -127.78
N PRO A 532 -17.90 27.83 -127.09
CA PRO A 532 -18.41 28.44 -125.85
C PRO A 532 -17.37 28.48 -124.74
N LEU A 533 -16.51 27.47 -124.65
CA LEU A 533 -15.44 27.43 -123.65
C LEU A 533 -14.34 28.45 -123.97
N ILE A 534 -13.95 28.59 -125.24
CA ILE A 534 -12.98 29.62 -125.64
C ILE A 534 -13.53 31.01 -125.32
N HIS A 535 -14.80 31.27 -125.62
CA HIS A 535 -15.42 32.55 -125.30
C HIS A 535 -15.43 32.78 -123.79
N TYR A 536 -15.80 31.78 -123.00
CA TYR A 536 -15.82 31.91 -121.54
C TYR A 536 -14.43 32.23 -120.97
N ILE A 537 -13.39 31.53 -121.42
CA ILE A 537 -12.01 31.75 -120.97
C ILE A 537 -11.50 33.14 -121.37
N LYS A 538 -11.79 33.58 -122.61
CA LYS A 538 -11.25 34.86 -123.13
C LYS A 538 -12.03 36.10 -122.67
N PHE A 539 -13.35 35.99 -122.50
CA PHE A 539 -14.22 37.14 -122.26
C PHE A 539 -15.21 36.89 -121.11
N GLY A 540 -15.83 35.70 -121.07
CA GLY A 540 -16.93 35.41 -120.13
C GLY A 540 -16.53 35.54 -118.65
N LEU A 541 -15.32 35.12 -118.28
CA LEU A 541 -14.78 35.27 -116.93
C LEU A 541 -14.65 36.75 -116.51
N SER A 542 -14.07 37.59 -117.37
CA SER A 542 -13.91 39.02 -117.10
C SER A 542 -15.24 39.78 -117.13
N GLU A 543 -16.23 39.27 -117.87
CA GLU A 543 -17.58 39.82 -117.94
C GLU A 543 -18.47 39.36 -116.77
N GLY A 544 -17.95 38.53 -115.86
CA GLY A 544 -18.69 38.02 -114.70
C GLY A 544 -19.78 37.01 -115.06
N ARG A 545 -19.70 36.38 -116.25
CA ARG A 545 -20.65 35.34 -116.66
C ARG A 545 -20.42 34.06 -115.85
N SER A 546 -21.47 33.28 -115.62
CA SER A 546 -21.34 31.98 -114.96
C SER A 546 -21.13 30.88 -116.00
N ALA A 547 -20.25 29.91 -115.73
CA ALA A 547 -19.95 28.79 -116.64
C ALA A 547 -20.99 27.66 -116.67
N SER A 548 -21.74 27.50 -115.58
CA SER A 548 -22.67 26.39 -115.39
C SER A 548 -23.74 26.73 -114.34
N PRO A 549 -24.87 26.00 -114.31
CA PRO A 549 -25.90 26.18 -113.28
C PRO A 549 -25.33 26.06 -111.86
N LYS A 550 -24.40 25.11 -111.67
CA LYS A 550 -23.75 24.83 -110.37
C LYS A 550 -22.88 26.01 -109.89
N MET A 551 -22.20 26.70 -110.81
CA MET A 551 -21.47 27.92 -110.46
C MET A 551 -22.40 29.09 -110.13
N LEU A 552 -23.53 29.21 -110.82
CA LEU A 552 -24.52 30.25 -110.53
C LEU A 552 -25.13 30.09 -109.13
N THR A 553 -25.42 28.84 -108.70
CA THR A 553 -25.90 28.57 -107.33
C THR A 553 -24.83 28.89 -106.28
N MET A 554 -23.56 28.56 -106.53
CA MET A 554 -22.46 28.88 -105.60
C MET A 554 -22.16 30.40 -105.50
N GLN A 555 -22.38 31.18 -106.57
CA GLN A 555 -22.27 32.65 -106.52
C GLN A 555 -23.44 33.29 -105.77
N ASN A 556 -24.65 32.74 -105.88
CA ASN A 556 -25.81 33.20 -105.11
C ASN A 556 -25.71 32.88 -103.61
N ASP A 557 -25.07 31.76 -103.24
CA ASP A 557 -24.82 31.42 -101.83
C ASP A 557 -23.71 32.27 -101.19
N ARG A 558 -22.70 32.72 -101.96
CA ARG A 558 -21.64 33.62 -101.47
C ARG A 558 -22.04 35.09 -101.35
N SER A 559 -23.18 35.50 -101.93
CA SER A 559 -23.72 36.87 -101.88
C SER A 559 -24.84 37.07 -100.85
N LYS A 560 -25.19 36.02 -100.09
CA LYS A 560 -26.11 36.04 -98.95
C LYS A 560 -25.42 35.80 -97.59
N GLY A 561 -24.10 35.84 -97.54
CA GLY A 561 -23.27 35.70 -96.34
C GLY A 561 -22.52 36.97 -96.01
#